data_AF-A0A7D6CRX1-F1
#
_entry.id   AF-A0A7D6CRX1-F1
#
_cell.length_a   1.000
_cell.length_b   1.000
_cell.length_c   1.000
_cell.angle_alpha   90.00
_cell.angle_beta   90.00
_cell.angle_gamma   90.00
#
_symmetry.space_group_name_H-M   'P 1'
#
loop_
_entity.id
_entity.type
_entity.pdbx_description
1 polymer ?
#
loop_
_entity_poly.entity_id
_entity_poly.type
_entity_poly.pdbx_seq_one_letter_code
_entity_poly.pdbx_strand_id
1 'polypeptide(L)'
;MTDDAAETLAVDEFVEYCRTQAGLLSGSVETMGKEADELLDEIDQEMAEIRSRLEALPDGVEGTETPSTADVPDASEVDVAAIEELQEELEEKQLLVEAKQTRMQAFQELAAGYTELAEELAATADDGRDALTRIVEFEADADAPLYFDDERETMVEVAAESAETDSE
;
A
#
# COMPACT_ATOMS: atom_id res chain seq x y z
N MET A 1 11.43 -3.95 -48.69
CA MET A 1 12.02 -3.52 -47.41
C MET A 1 12.05 -2.01 -47.46
N THR A 2 11.03 -1.40 -46.85
CA THR A 2 10.89 0.05 -46.70
C THR A 2 10.70 0.23 -45.21
N ASP A 3 11.83 0.40 -44.53
CA ASP A 3 11.92 0.71 -43.12
C ASP A 3 11.89 2.24 -42.98
N ASP A 4 10.74 2.80 -43.36
CA ASP A 4 10.42 4.23 -43.29
C ASP A 4 9.11 4.39 -42.48
N ALA A 5 9.00 3.61 -41.42
CA ALA A 5 8.12 3.89 -40.30
C ALA A 5 8.88 4.84 -39.37
N ALA A 6 9.08 6.07 -39.84
CA ALA A 6 9.50 7.15 -38.96
C ALA A 6 8.46 7.29 -37.84
N GLU A 7 8.81 6.82 -36.64
CA GLU A 7 8.52 7.40 -35.32
C GLU A 7 7.17 8.12 -35.18
N THR A 8 6.09 7.48 -35.61
CA THR A 8 4.74 7.89 -35.24
C THR A 8 4.38 7.03 -34.05
N LEU A 9 4.28 7.66 -32.87
CA LEU A 9 3.87 7.01 -31.63
C LEU A 9 2.65 6.12 -31.91
N ALA A 10 2.77 4.81 -31.72
CA ALA A 10 1.69 3.91 -32.07
C ALA A 10 0.70 3.83 -30.90
N VAL A 11 -0.60 3.97 -31.18
CA VAL A 11 -1.65 3.83 -30.15
C VAL A 11 -1.54 2.49 -29.42
N ASP A 12 -1.18 1.43 -30.14
CA ASP A 12 -0.98 0.10 -29.56
C ASP A 12 0.10 0.06 -28.46
N GLU A 13 1.16 0.87 -28.57
CA GLU A 13 2.22 0.97 -27.55
C GLU A 13 1.69 1.61 -26.26
N PHE A 14 0.79 2.60 -26.38
CA PHE A 14 0.13 3.23 -25.23
C PHE A 14 -0.90 2.31 -24.57
N VAL A 15 -1.61 1.52 -25.36
CA VAL A 15 -2.50 0.47 -24.83
C VAL A 15 -1.69 -0.58 -24.06
N GLU A 16 -0.54 -0.99 -24.59
CA GLU A 16 0.39 -1.90 -23.89
C GLU A 16 0.97 -1.28 -22.62
N TYR A 17 1.31 0.00 -22.66
CA TYR A 17 1.74 0.76 -21.48
C TYR A 17 0.69 0.71 -20.38
N CYS A 18 -0.56 1.10 -20.65
CA CYS A 18 -1.64 1.08 -19.66
C CYS A 18 -1.85 -0.32 -19.06
N ARG A 19 -1.85 -1.37 -19.91
CA ARG A 19 -1.94 -2.77 -19.44
C ARG A 19 -0.77 -3.18 -18.56
N THR A 20 0.43 -2.71 -18.88
CA THR A 20 1.63 -2.96 -18.07
C THR A 20 1.51 -2.28 -16.71
N GLN A 21 1.07 -1.02 -16.65
CA GLN A 21 0.84 -0.31 -15.39
C GLN A 21 -0.21 -1.00 -14.52
N ALA A 22 -1.35 -1.38 -15.10
CA ALA A 22 -2.39 -2.14 -14.39
C ALA A 22 -1.85 -3.47 -13.82
N GLY A 23 -1.02 -4.18 -14.59
CA GLY A 23 -0.37 -5.41 -14.15
C GLY A 23 0.61 -5.21 -13.00
N LEU A 24 1.41 -4.14 -13.04
CA LEU A 24 2.34 -3.79 -11.97
C LEU A 24 1.60 -3.47 -10.66
N LEU A 25 0.58 -2.62 -10.73
CA LEU A 25 -0.24 -2.26 -9.57
C LEU A 25 -0.94 -3.49 -8.98
N SER A 26 -1.44 -4.39 -9.83
CA SER A 26 -2.02 -5.66 -9.39
C SER A 26 -1.00 -6.54 -8.65
N GLY A 27 0.24 -6.61 -9.14
CA GLY A 27 1.33 -7.32 -8.46
C GLY A 27 1.70 -6.71 -7.10
N SER A 28 1.68 -5.38 -6.98
CA SER A 28 1.86 -4.69 -5.70
C SER A 28 0.73 -4.99 -4.72
N VAL A 29 -0.52 -5.05 -5.19
CA VAL A 29 -1.68 -5.46 -4.39
C VAL A 29 -1.55 -6.90 -3.90
N GLU A 30 -1.13 -7.83 -4.76
CA GLU A 30 -0.89 -9.22 -4.36
C GLU A 30 0.19 -9.33 -3.28
N THR A 31 1.22 -8.48 -3.35
CA THR A 31 2.29 -8.44 -2.35
C THR A 31 1.79 -7.87 -1.02
N MET A 32 1.11 -6.72 -1.06
CA MET A 32 0.50 -6.13 0.13
C MET A 32 -0.54 -7.05 0.78
N GLY A 33 -1.27 -7.85 -0.01
CA GLY A 33 -2.22 -8.83 0.51
C GLY A 33 -1.55 -9.90 1.35
N LYS A 34 -0.42 -10.45 0.88
CA LYS A 34 0.37 -11.44 1.65
C LYS A 34 0.92 -10.84 2.94
N GLU A 35 1.45 -9.61 2.86
CA GLU A 35 1.96 -8.90 4.05
C GLU A 35 0.84 -8.61 5.05
N ALA A 36 -0.37 -8.28 4.59
CA ALA A 36 -1.52 -8.08 5.47
C ALA A 36 -1.97 -9.39 6.12
N ASP A 37 -1.98 -10.51 5.39
CA ASP A 37 -2.28 -11.83 5.95
C ASP A 37 -1.24 -12.24 7.00
N GLU A 38 0.05 -12.02 6.75
CA GLU A 38 1.13 -12.26 7.72
C GLU A 38 0.95 -11.42 9.00
N LEU A 39 0.61 -10.14 8.86
CA LEU A 39 0.31 -9.28 10.02
C LEU A 39 -0.91 -9.75 10.81
N LEU A 40 -1.96 -10.25 10.13
CA LEU A 40 -3.15 -10.79 10.79
C LEU A 40 -2.82 -12.06 11.59
N ASP A 41 -1.98 -12.94 11.04
CA ASP A 41 -1.48 -14.12 11.76
C ASP A 41 -0.68 -13.74 13.02
N GLU A 42 0.15 -12.69 12.94
CA GLU A 42 0.90 -12.16 14.08
C GLU A 42 -0.03 -11.55 15.16
N ILE A 43 -1.04 -10.77 14.75
CA ILE A 43 -2.06 -10.20 15.63
C ILE A 43 -2.79 -11.31 16.40
N ASP A 44 -3.20 -12.38 15.72
CA ASP A 44 -3.87 -13.52 16.35
C ASP A 44 -2.97 -14.22 17.38
N GLN A 45 -1.67 -14.34 17.08
CA GLN A 45 -0.68 -14.88 18.00
C GLN A 45 -0.51 -14.00 19.24
N GLU A 46 -0.36 -12.69 19.07
CA GLU A 46 -0.21 -11.73 20.18
C GLU A 46 -1.46 -11.66 21.05
N MET A 47 -2.64 -11.70 20.46
CA MET A 47 -3.90 -11.79 21.22
C MET A 47 -3.97 -13.07 22.06
N ALA A 48 -3.50 -14.21 21.52
CA ALA A 48 -3.43 -15.46 22.28
C ALA A 48 -2.41 -15.37 23.42
N GLU A 49 -1.28 -14.70 23.19
CA GLU A 49 -0.27 -14.46 24.22
C GLU A 49 -0.77 -13.56 25.35
N ILE A 50 -1.39 -12.41 25.01
CA ILE A 50 -2.01 -11.51 25.99
C ILE A 50 -3.03 -12.29 26.83
N ARG A 51 -3.91 -13.08 26.21
CA ARG A 51 -4.87 -13.91 26.95
C ARG A 51 -4.17 -14.90 27.87
N SER A 52 -3.14 -15.59 27.39
CA SER A 52 -2.41 -16.56 28.22
C SER A 52 -1.72 -15.91 29.41
N ARG A 53 -1.16 -14.70 29.25
CA ARG A 53 -0.54 -13.95 30.34
C ARG A 53 -1.59 -13.44 31.33
N LEU A 54 -2.73 -12.96 30.84
CA LEU A 54 -3.86 -12.56 31.69
C LEU A 54 -4.42 -13.74 32.52
N GLU A 55 -4.50 -14.94 31.96
CA GLU A 55 -4.91 -16.16 32.68
C GLU A 55 -3.86 -16.65 33.69
N ALA A 56 -2.57 -16.33 33.45
CA ALA A 56 -1.47 -16.71 34.33
C ALA A 56 -1.28 -15.74 35.52
N LEU A 57 -1.87 -14.54 35.45
CA LEU A 57 -1.90 -13.60 36.58
C LEU A 57 -2.58 -14.28 37.77
N PRO A 58 -1.99 -14.24 38.97
CA PRO A 58 -2.60 -14.83 40.15
C PRO A 58 -3.96 -14.18 40.42
N ASP A 59 -5.00 -14.99 40.70
CA ASP A 59 -6.29 -14.55 41.24
C ASP A 59 -6.05 -13.79 42.56
N GLY A 60 -5.76 -12.51 42.46
CA GLY A 60 -5.24 -11.67 43.54
C GLY A 60 -5.83 -10.28 43.55
N VAL A 61 -7.07 -10.12 43.06
CA VAL A 61 -7.89 -8.94 43.31
C VAL A 61 -9.23 -9.36 43.94
N GLU A 62 -9.18 -10.15 45.00
CA GLU A 62 -10.21 -10.14 46.02
C GLU A 62 -9.74 -9.29 47.22
N GLY A 63 -10.14 -8.02 47.24
CA GLY A 63 -10.53 -7.30 48.46
C GLY A 63 -9.45 -6.69 49.37
N THR A 64 -9.61 -5.37 49.58
CA THR A 64 -9.39 -4.62 50.84
C THR A 64 -7.97 -4.51 51.43
N GLU A 65 -7.52 -3.26 51.58
CA GLU A 65 -6.75 -2.70 52.71
C GLU A 65 -5.65 -3.58 53.35
N THR A 66 -4.38 -3.34 53.02
CA THR A 66 -3.30 -3.14 54.03
C THR A 66 -2.04 -2.56 53.37
N PRO A 67 -1.34 -1.60 53.99
CA PRO A 67 -0.05 -1.12 53.49
C PRO A 67 1.03 -2.08 54.00
N SER A 68 1.57 -2.92 53.13
CA SER A 68 2.79 -3.66 53.43
C SER A 68 3.88 -3.26 52.45
N THR A 69 4.75 -2.38 52.94
CA THR A 69 6.00 -1.99 52.30
C THR A 69 6.97 -3.17 52.33
N ALA A 70 7.04 -3.93 51.25
CA ALA A 70 8.15 -4.83 50.99
C ALA A 70 8.62 -4.60 49.55
N ASP A 71 9.86 -4.13 49.44
CA ASP A 71 10.62 -3.81 48.23
C ASP A 71 10.96 -5.11 47.46
N VAL A 72 9.92 -5.78 46.96
CA VAL A 72 10.03 -6.85 45.97
C VAL A 72 9.43 -6.24 44.71
N PRO A 73 10.17 -6.14 43.58
CA PRO A 73 9.50 -5.84 42.32
C PRO A 73 8.46 -6.94 42.13
N ASP A 74 7.20 -6.58 42.24
CA ASP A 74 6.12 -7.54 42.25
C ASP A 74 6.15 -8.24 40.89
N ALA A 75 6.26 -9.56 40.87
CA ALA A 75 6.21 -10.30 39.60
C ALA A 75 4.92 -9.96 38.83
N SER A 76 3.85 -9.56 39.53
CA SER A 76 2.63 -9.04 38.90
C SER A 76 2.81 -7.68 38.22
N GLU A 77 3.67 -6.79 38.72
CA GLU A 77 3.93 -5.50 38.06
C GLU A 77 4.71 -5.67 36.75
N VAL A 78 5.61 -6.66 36.69
CA VAL A 78 6.36 -7.01 35.47
C VAL A 78 5.46 -7.68 34.44
N ASP A 79 4.54 -8.56 34.86
CA ASP A 79 3.55 -9.18 33.96
C ASP A 79 2.55 -8.15 33.40
N VAL A 80 2.10 -7.18 34.20
CA VAL A 80 1.20 -6.11 33.72
C VAL A 80 1.91 -5.20 32.71
N ALA A 81 3.13 -4.75 33.00
CA ALA A 81 3.90 -3.92 32.06
C ALA A 81 4.17 -4.63 30.72
N ALA A 82 4.47 -5.94 30.77
CA ALA A 82 4.69 -6.73 29.57
C ALA A 82 3.40 -7.03 28.79
N ILE A 83 2.23 -7.00 29.44
CA ILE A 83 0.92 -7.07 28.78
C ILE A 83 0.56 -5.71 28.14
N GLU A 84 0.95 -4.58 28.75
CA GLU A 84 0.77 -3.25 28.16
C GLU A 84 1.62 -3.06 26.89
N GLU A 85 2.89 -3.49 26.90
CA GLU A 85 3.77 -3.46 25.73
C GLU A 85 3.18 -4.26 24.55
N LEU A 86 2.72 -5.49 24.81
CA LEU A 86 2.07 -6.31 23.78
C LEU A 86 0.77 -5.69 23.25
N GLN A 87 0.02 -4.95 24.07
CA GLN A 87 -1.18 -4.25 23.60
C GLN A 87 -0.83 -3.08 22.68
N GLU A 88 0.24 -2.33 22.98
CA GLU A 88 0.71 -1.24 22.12
C GLU A 88 1.18 -1.79 20.76
N GLU A 89 1.96 -2.89 20.76
CA GLU A 89 2.38 -3.57 19.53
C GLU A 89 1.18 -4.09 18.71
N LEU A 90 0.18 -4.68 19.39
CA LEU A 90 -1.04 -5.17 18.75
C LEU A 90 -1.82 -4.03 18.08
N GLU A 91 -1.97 -2.89 18.76
CA GLU A 91 -2.65 -1.70 18.22
C GLU A 91 -1.89 -1.14 17.00
N GLU A 92 -0.55 -1.09 17.06
CA GLU A 92 0.28 -0.66 15.92
C GLU A 92 0.08 -1.56 14.70
N LYS A 93 0.09 -2.89 14.90
CA LYS A 93 -0.11 -3.85 13.81
C LYS A 93 -1.50 -3.76 13.20
N GLN A 94 -2.54 -3.59 14.01
CA GLN A 94 -3.90 -3.40 13.52
C GLN A 94 -4.00 -2.14 12.63
N LEU A 95 -3.42 -1.03 13.08
CA LEU A 95 -3.36 0.21 12.29
C LEU A 95 -2.59 0.02 10.98
N LEU A 96 -1.50 -0.75 11.01
CA LEU A 96 -0.73 -1.07 9.81
C LEU A 96 -1.53 -1.91 8.81
N VAL A 97 -2.32 -2.88 9.27
CA VAL A 97 -3.23 -3.67 8.42
C VAL A 97 -4.29 -2.77 7.77
N GLU A 98 -4.93 -1.90 8.54
CA GLU A 98 -5.94 -0.96 8.00
C GLU A 98 -5.34 -0.01 6.95
N ALA A 99 -4.13 0.50 7.21
CA ALA A 99 -3.40 1.34 6.27
C ALA A 99 -3.06 0.57 4.98
N LYS A 100 -2.60 -0.67 5.09
CA LYS A 100 -2.35 -1.54 3.93
C LYS A 100 -3.62 -1.82 3.13
N GLN A 101 -4.74 -2.10 3.78
CA GLN A 101 -6.03 -2.32 3.11
C GLN A 101 -6.49 -1.09 2.31
N THR A 102 -6.39 0.09 2.93
CA THR A 102 -6.69 1.36 2.25
C THR A 102 -5.79 1.57 1.04
N ARG A 103 -4.49 1.30 1.19
CA ARG A 103 -3.52 1.40 0.10
C ARG A 103 -3.83 0.39 -1.02
N MET A 104 -4.14 -0.86 -0.69
CA MET A 104 -4.52 -1.88 -1.68
C MET A 104 -5.74 -1.45 -2.48
N GLN A 105 -6.77 -0.88 -1.84
CA GLN A 105 -7.95 -0.40 -2.54
C GLN A 105 -7.61 0.71 -3.55
N ALA A 106 -6.77 1.67 -3.15
CA ALA A 106 -6.34 2.75 -4.03
C ALA A 106 -5.52 2.23 -5.22
N PHE A 107 -4.63 1.25 -5.01
CA PHE A 107 -3.88 0.60 -6.09
C PHE A 107 -4.81 -0.16 -7.06
N GLN A 108 -5.83 -0.85 -6.54
CA GLN A 108 -6.82 -1.56 -7.36
C GLN A 108 -7.65 -0.58 -8.21
N GLU A 109 -8.04 0.55 -7.64
CA GLU A 109 -8.78 1.61 -8.36
C GLU A 109 -7.93 2.18 -9.50
N LEU A 110 -6.66 2.50 -9.23
CA LEU A 110 -5.74 2.98 -10.27
C LEU A 110 -5.50 1.92 -11.36
N ALA A 111 -5.34 0.64 -11.00
CA ALA A 111 -5.17 -0.45 -11.95
C ALA A 111 -6.41 -0.65 -12.84
N ALA A 112 -7.61 -0.51 -12.27
CA ALA A 112 -8.86 -0.53 -13.01
C ALA A 112 -8.93 0.67 -13.98
N GLY A 113 -8.58 1.87 -13.51
CA GLY A 113 -8.51 3.06 -14.35
C GLY A 113 -7.58 2.90 -15.56
N TYR A 114 -6.38 2.35 -15.37
CA TYR A 114 -5.48 2.01 -16.48
C TYR A 114 -6.08 0.96 -17.44
N THR A 115 -6.80 -0.03 -16.92
CA THR A 115 -7.44 -1.05 -17.75
C THR A 115 -8.55 -0.45 -18.60
N GLU A 116 -9.39 0.40 -18.02
CA GLU A 116 -10.46 1.13 -18.71
C GLU A 116 -9.86 2.07 -19.76
N LEU A 117 -8.83 2.85 -19.40
CA LEU A 117 -8.14 3.73 -20.33
C LEU A 117 -7.55 2.96 -21.51
N ALA A 118 -6.94 1.78 -21.28
CA ALA A 118 -6.42 0.95 -22.37
C ALA A 118 -7.52 0.53 -23.37
N GLU A 119 -8.72 0.22 -22.88
CA GLU A 119 -9.87 -0.11 -23.73
C GLU A 119 -10.38 1.12 -24.50
N GLU A 120 -10.45 2.28 -23.84
CA GLU A 120 -10.86 3.54 -24.46
C GLU A 120 -9.90 4.00 -25.55
N LEU A 121 -8.58 3.91 -25.30
CA LEU A 121 -7.55 4.24 -26.28
C LEU A 121 -7.64 3.33 -27.51
N ALA A 122 -7.76 2.01 -27.30
CA ALA A 122 -7.90 1.06 -28.39
C ALA A 122 -9.16 1.29 -29.24
N ALA A 123 -10.23 1.82 -28.65
CA ALA A 123 -11.51 2.04 -29.33
C ALA A 123 -11.62 3.41 -29.99
N THR A 124 -10.98 4.45 -29.43
CA THR A 124 -11.33 5.85 -29.74
C THR A 124 -10.15 6.79 -29.94
N ALA A 125 -8.90 6.37 -29.72
CA ALA A 125 -7.77 7.25 -29.93
C ALA A 125 -7.54 7.50 -31.43
N ASP A 126 -7.42 8.77 -31.81
CA ASP A 126 -7.23 9.18 -33.20
C ASP A 126 -5.78 8.93 -33.66
N ASP A 127 -4.82 9.24 -32.79
CA ASP A 127 -3.38 9.04 -33.00
C ASP A 127 -2.62 8.90 -31.67
N GLY A 128 -1.32 8.62 -31.74
CA GLY A 128 -0.49 8.44 -30.56
C GLY A 128 -0.28 9.71 -29.72
N ARG A 129 -0.45 10.92 -30.28
CA ARG A 129 -0.36 12.14 -29.49
C ARG A 129 -1.62 12.31 -28.64
N ASP A 130 -2.79 12.06 -29.22
CA ASP A 130 -4.05 12.02 -28.47
C ASP A 130 -3.99 10.96 -27.35
N ALA A 131 -3.46 9.77 -27.66
CA ALA A 131 -3.27 8.73 -26.64
C ALA A 131 -2.35 9.16 -25.50
N LEU A 132 -1.19 9.76 -25.81
CA LEU A 132 -0.26 10.29 -24.82
C LEU A 132 -0.89 11.37 -23.94
N THR A 133 -1.61 12.32 -24.54
CA THR A 133 -2.29 13.39 -23.79
C THR A 133 -3.29 12.82 -22.80
N ARG A 134 -4.13 11.86 -23.22
CA ARG A 134 -5.12 11.23 -22.33
C ARG A 134 -4.47 10.47 -21.18
N ILE A 135 -3.34 9.80 -21.42
CA ILE A 135 -2.59 9.12 -20.36
C ILE A 135 -2.04 10.12 -19.35
N VAL A 136 -1.38 11.19 -19.81
CA VAL A 136 -0.82 12.22 -18.92
C VAL A 136 -1.92 12.90 -18.09
N GLU A 137 -3.07 13.20 -18.71
CA GLU A 137 -4.23 13.76 -18.01
C GLU A 137 -4.77 12.80 -16.95
N PHE A 138 -4.97 11.52 -17.31
CA PHE A 138 -5.40 10.48 -16.37
C PHE A 138 -4.44 10.34 -15.18
N GLU A 139 -3.14 10.27 -15.45
CA GLU A 139 -2.10 10.10 -14.42
C GLU A 139 -2.01 11.32 -13.49
N ALA A 140 -2.16 12.52 -14.04
CA ALA A 140 -2.22 13.75 -13.24
C ALA A 140 -3.47 13.78 -12.35
N ASP A 141 -4.64 13.41 -12.90
CA ASP A 141 -5.90 13.39 -12.15
C ASP A 141 -5.92 12.34 -11.04
N ALA A 142 -5.23 11.22 -11.25
CA ALA A 142 -5.15 10.11 -10.30
C ALA A 142 -3.96 10.20 -9.32
N ASP A 143 -3.13 11.25 -9.42
CA ASP A 143 -1.85 11.37 -8.72
C ASP A 143 -1.00 10.08 -8.86
N ALA A 144 -0.97 9.49 -10.07
CA ALA A 144 -0.36 8.19 -10.35
C ALA A 144 1.09 8.03 -9.86
N PRO A 145 1.98 9.05 -9.92
CA PRO A 145 3.35 8.95 -9.40
C PRO A 145 3.45 8.49 -7.95
N LEU A 146 2.45 8.79 -7.10
CA LEU A 146 2.45 8.41 -5.68
C LEU A 146 2.36 6.89 -5.43
N TYR A 147 1.99 6.14 -6.46
CA TYR A 147 1.71 4.70 -6.39
C TYR A 147 2.86 3.85 -6.92
N PHE A 148 3.85 4.47 -7.57
CA PHE A 148 5.04 3.80 -8.07
C PHE A 148 6.24 4.16 -7.21
N ASP A 149 7.15 3.19 -7.04
CA ASP A 149 8.42 3.45 -6.35
C ASP A 149 9.31 4.36 -7.21
N ASP A 150 10.26 5.07 -6.58
CA ASP A 150 11.16 6.05 -7.23
C ASP A 150 11.99 5.49 -8.43
N GLU A 151 12.01 4.18 -8.61
CA GLU A 151 12.67 3.50 -9.73
C GLU A 151 11.83 3.45 -11.02
N ARG A 152 10.57 3.92 -10.97
CA ARG A 152 9.63 3.86 -12.09
C ARG A 152 9.04 5.24 -12.36
N GLU A 153 9.29 5.70 -13.58
CA GLU A 153 8.78 6.97 -14.07
C GLU A 153 7.45 6.76 -14.83
N THR A 154 6.46 7.58 -14.48
CA THR A 154 5.16 7.66 -15.15
C THR A 154 5.20 8.63 -16.34
N MET A 155 4.21 8.58 -17.23
CA MET A 155 4.19 9.48 -18.39
C MET A 155 3.98 10.94 -18.00
N VAL A 156 3.26 11.21 -16.90
CA VAL A 156 3.11 12.56 -16.34
C VAL A 156 4.44 13.11 -15.83
N GLU A 157 5.31 12.28 -15.24
CA GLU A 157 6.66 12.68 -14.81
C GLU A 157 7.57 12.96 -16.01
N VAL A 158 7.56 12.07 -17.02
CA VAL A 158 8.31 12.27 -18.28
C VAL A 158 7.89 13.57 -18.97
N ALA A 159 6.58 13.85 -19.00
CA ALA A 159 6.05 15.07 -19.59
C ALA A 159 6.47 16.33 -18.82
N ALA A 160 6.54 16.26 -17.48
CA ALA A 160 7.01 17.34 -16.65
C ALA A 160 8.51 17.63 -16.88
N GLU A 161 9.36 16.61 -16.88
CA GLU A 161 10.81 16.76 -17.10
C GLU A 161 11.12 17.36 -18.48
N SER A 162 10.37 16.94 -19.49
CA SER A 162 10.47 17.49 -20.84
C SER A 162 10.11 18.99 -20.90
N ALA A 163 9.07 19.40 -20.16
CA ALA A 163 8.63 20.80 -20.12
C ALA A 163 9.62 21.72 -19.35
N GLU A 164 10.28 21.17 -18.34
CA GLU A 164 11.34 21.89 -17.62
C GLU A 164 12.58 22.08 -18.50
N THR A 165 12.98 21.05 -19.24
CA THR A 165 14.13 21.10 -20.16
C THR A 165 13.93 22.09 -21.31
N ASP A 166 12.70 22.27 -21.82
CA ASP A 166 12.39 23.25 -22.88
C ASP A 166 12.36 24.71 -22.35
N SER A 167 12.34 24.89 -21.03
CA SER A 167 12.27 26.21 -20.38
C SER A 167 13.64 26.77 -19.94
N GLU A 168 14.73 26.03 -20.12
CA GLU A 168 16.13 26.44 -19.85
C GLU A 168 16.87 26.95 -21.11
#